data_AF-A0A973L597-F1
#
_entry.id   AF-A0A973L597-F1
#
_cell.length_a   1.000
_cell.length_b   1.000
_cell.length_c   1.000
_cell.angle_alpha   90.00
_cell.angle_beta   90.00
_cell.angle_gamma   90.00
#
_symmetry.space_group_name_H-M   'P 1'
#
loop_
_entity.id
_entity.type
_entity.pdbx_description
1 polymer ?
#
loop_
_entity_poly.entity_id
_entity_poly.type
_entity_poly.pdbx_seq_one_letter_code
_entity_poly.pdbx_strand_id
1 'polypeptide(L)'
;MHPVIDYSTDLSALAEQDLSGFFVGWPAPPTAAQHLAVLKGSYRAVLAQDAGTGRVVGFVTMISDGVLTGFIPWLEVLPEYQGQGIGRELVRRVLAEAEHLYSVDLTCDEPLRAYYEKLGMLPLRGMAVRRWQVLASDH
;
A
#
# COMPACT_ATOMS: atom_id res chain seq x y z
N MET A 1 18.84 9.97 -14.40
CA MET A 1 18.79 10.21 -12.93
C MET A 1 17.55 9.50 -12.42
N HIS A 2 17.66 8.72 -11.34
CA HIS A 2 16.46 8.20 -10.67
C HIS A 2 15.76 9.35 -9.93
N PRO A 3 14.43 9.44 -9.97
CA PRO A 3 13.69 10.46 -9.23
C PRO A 3 13.99 10.35 -7.74
N VAL A 4 14.09 11.51 -7.08
CA VAL A 4 14.18 11.57 -5.61
C VAL A 4 12.78 11.32 -5.07
N ILE A 5 12.64 10.35 -4.18
CA ILE A 5 11.35 9.94 -3.62
C ILE A 5 11.28 10.36 -2.16
N ASP A 6 10.29 11.19 -1.84
CA ASP A 6 9.93 11.56 -0.49
C ASP A 6 8.86 10.61 0.04
N TYR A 7 8.94 10.28 1.33
CA TYR A 7 8.00 9.37 1.98
C TYR A 7 7.35 10.06 3.17
N SER A 8 6.03 9.99 3.26
CA SER A 8 5.25 10.69 4.29
C SER A 8 4.17 9.79 4.89
N THR A 9 3.93 9.94 6.19
CA THR A 9 2.75 9.43 6.89
C THR A 9 1.66 10.50 7.05
N ASP A 10 1.97 11.76 6.74
CA ASP A 10 1.00 12.85 6.72
C ASP A 10 0.23 12.84 5.41
N LEU A 11 -1.08 12.59 5.52
CA LEU A 11 -2.04 12.53 4.41
C LEU A 11 -2.98 13.75 4.38
N SER A 12 -2.73 14.78 5.20
CA SER A 12 -3.63 15.93 5.35
C SER A 12 -3.86 16.68 4.04
N ALA A 13 -2.80 16.82 3.24
CA ALA A 13 -2.83 17.47 1.93
C ALA A 13 -3.29 16.56 0.79
N LEU A 14 -3.43 15.25 1.02
CA LEU A 14 -3.79 14.29 -0.04
C LEU A 14 -5.24 14.48 -0.47
N ALA A 15 -5.45 14.54 -1.79
CA ALA A 15 -6.75 14.66 -2.43
C ALA A 15 -6.95 13.60 -3.52
N GLU A 16 -8.18 13.47 -4.02
CA GLU A 16 -8.55 12.43 -4.99
C GLU A 16 -7.77 12.51 -6.30
N GLN A 17 -7.49 13.73 -6.78
CA GLN A 17 -6.74 13.94 -8.02
C GLN A 17 -5.29 13.41 -7.97
N ASP A 18 -4.73 13.26 -6.77
CA ASP A 18 -3.35 12.79 -6.57
C ASP A 18 -3.23 11.27 -6.72
N LEU A 19 -4.35 10.54 -6.76
CA LEU A 19 -4.43 9.09 -6.66
C LEU A 19 -4.68 8.38 -8.00
N SER A 20 -4.31 9.03 -9.10
CA SER A 20 -4.48 8.48 -10.45
C SER A 20 -3.41 7.44 -10.80
N GLY A 21 -3.82 6.40 -11.54
CA GLY A 21 -2.90 5.39 -12.11
C GLY A 21 -2.64 4.14 -11.25
N PHE A 22 -3.23 4.05 -10.06
CA PHE A 22 -3.19 2.86 -9.21
C PHE A 22 -4.26 1.82 -9.58
N PHE A 23 -4.20 0.66 -8.93
CA PHE A 23 -5.03 -0.53 -9.14
C PHE A 23 -4.90 -1.12 -10.55
N VAL A 24 -3.69 -1.10 -11.10
CA VAL A 24 -3.42 -1.63 -12.44
C VAL A 24 -3.68 -3.13 -12.46
N GLY A 25 -4.54 -3.58 -13.38
CA GLY A 25 -4.92 -4.99 -13.53
C GLY A 25 -6.02 -5.47 -12.59
N TRP A 26 -6.59 -4.59 -11.76
CA TRP A 26 -7.77 -4.95 -10.96
C TRP A 26 -9.00 -5.13 -11.86
N PRO A 27 -9.82 -6.18 -11.66
CA PRO A 27 -11.05 -6.38 -12.45
C PRO A 27 -12.03 -5.20 -12.34
N ALA A 28 -12.10 -4.58 -11.17
CA ALA A 28 -12.81 -3.34 -10.90
C ALA A 28 -11.99 -2.56 -9.85
N PRO A 29 -11.42 -1.40 -10.20
CA PRO A 29 -10.65 -0.59 -9.26
C PRO A 29 -11.59 0.23 -8.35
N PRO A 30 -11.18 0.53 -7.10
CA PRO A 30 -11.90 1.53 -6.30
C PRO A 30 -11.86 2.91 -6.97
N THR A 31 -12.89 3.72 -6.74
CA THR A 31 -12.89 5.12 -7.16
C THR A 31 -11.79 5.91 -6.41
N ALA A 32 -11.39 7.08 -6.94
CA ALA A 32 -10.41 7.94 -6.27
C ALA A 32 -10.89 8.35 -4.86
N ALA A 33 -12.18 8.64 -4.70
CA ALA A 33 -12.81 8.90 -3.40
C ALA A 33 -12.68 7.70 -2.43
N GLN A 34 -12.94 6.47 -2.89
CA GLN A 34 -12.78 5.27 -2.08
C GLN A 34 -11.31 5.03 -1.72
N HIS A 35 -10.38 5.21 -2.67
CA HIS A 35 -8.95 5.08 -2.41
C HIS A 35 -8.48 6.08 -1.34
N LEU A 36 -8.87 7.36 -1.48
CA LEU A 36 -8.57 8.40 -0.50
C LEU A 36 -9.13 8.06 0.88
N ALA A 37 -10.38 7.59 0.94
CA ALA A 37 -11.02 7.18 2.18
C ALA A 37 -10.28 6.00 2.85
N VAL A 38 -9.80 5.02 2.07
CA VAL A 38 -9.01 3.90 2.61
C VAL A 38 -7.66 4.38 3.15
N LEU A 39 -6.94 5.23 2.42
CA LEU A 39 -5.67 5.78 2.89
C LEU A 39 -5.84 6.54 4.22
N LYS A 40 -6.84 7.44 4.29
CA LYS A 40 -7.11 8.25 5.49
C LYS A 40 -7.72 7.45 6.65
N GLY A 41 -8.43 6.36 6.34
CA GLY A 41 -9.07 5.49 7.34
C GLY A 41 -8.21 4.32 7.81
N SER A 42 -7.04 4.10 7.21
CA SER A 42 -6.12 3.03 7.62
C SER A 42 -5.49 3.35 8.98
N TYR A 43 -5.19 2.30 9.75
CA TYR A 43 -4.47 2.44 11.03
C TYR A 43 -3.11 3.11 10.83
N ARG A 44 -2.39 2.70 9.77
CA ARG A 44 -1.21 3.39 9.25
C ARG A 44 -1.25 3.40 7.73
N ALA A 45 -0.66 4.45 7.16
CA ALA A 45 -0.43 4.55 5.74
C ALA A 45 0.86 5.34 5.49
N VAL A 46 1.58 4.98 4.44
CA VAL A 46 2.78 5.68 3.98
C VAL A 46 2.63 5.95 2.49
N LEU A 47 2.86 7.18 2.07
CA LEU A 47 2.95 7.59 0.68
C LEU A 47 4.40 7.68 0.24
N ALA A 48 4.63 7.41 -1.04
CA ALA A 48 5.84 7.76 -1.77
C ALA A 48 5.47 8.82 -2.81
N GLN A 49 6.18 9.94 -2.82
CA GLN A 49 5.97 11.07 -3.71
C GLN A 49 7.26 11.38 -4.47
N ASP A 50 7.16 11.63 -5.77
CA ASP A 50 8.27 12.13 -6.56
C ASP A 50 8.51 13.60 -6.22
N ALA A 51 9.65 13.92 -5.61
CA ALA A 51 9.97 15.25 -5.13
C ALA A 51 10.08 16.29 -6.25
N GLY A 52 10.40 15.85 -7.48
CA GLY A 52 10.55 16.73 -8.64
C GLY A 52 9.21 17.13 -9.26
N THR A 53 8.19 16.27 -9.15
CA THR A 53 6.88 16.50 -9.79
C THR A 53 5.74 16.72 -8.80
N GLY A 54 5.94 16.38 -7.52
CA GLY A 54 4.87 16.34 -6.51
C GLY A 54 3.87 15.19 -6.72
N ARG A 55 4.11 14.27 -7.67
CA ARG A 55 3.18 13.17 -7.95
C ARG A 55 3.29 12.08 -6.89
N VAL A 56 2.16 11.56 -6.42
CA VAL A 56 2.14 10.33 -5.61
C VAL A 56 2.40 9.13 -6.51
N VAL A 57 3.43 8.35 -6.18
CA VAL A 57 3.95 7.26 -7.03
C VAL A 57 3.88 5.89 -6.38
N GLY A 58 3.57 5.83 -5.09
CA GLY A 58 3.34 4.58 -4.38
C GLY A 58 2.69 4.82 -3.03
N PHE A 59 2.09 3.77 -2.49
CA PHE A 59 1.51 3.79 -1.16
C PHE A 59 1.53 2.40 -0.53
N VAL A 60 1.41 2.37 0.78
CA VAL A 60 1.11 1.16 1.55
C VAL A 60 0.12 1.50 2.67
N THR A 61 -0.79 0.60 2.97
CA THR A 61 -1.75 0.74 4.08
C THR A 61 -1.62 -0.40 5.07
N MET A 62 -2.08 -0.16 6.30
CA MET A 62 -2.21 -1.16 7.35
C MET A 62 -3.55 -0.98 8.08
N ILE A 63 -4.26 -2.08 8.31
CA ILE A 63 -5.36 -2.16 9.27
C ILE A 63 -4.85 -2.82 10.56
N SER A 64 -5.34 -2.40 11.72
CA SER A 64 -4.90 -2.97 13.00
C SER A 64 -5.93 -2.73 14.10
N ASP A 65 -5.89 -3.57 15.13
CA ASP A 65 -6.54 -3.33 16.42
C ASP A 65 -5.82 -2.28 17.29
N GLY A 66 -4.60 -1.86 16.89
CA GLY A 66 -3.76 -0.90 17.59
C GLY A 66 -3.05 -1.45 18.82
N VAL A 67 -3.16 -2.76 19.10
CA VAL A 67 -2.65 -3.40 20.31
C VAL A 67 -1.75 -4.59 19.98
N LEU A 68 -2.18 -5.50 19.12
CA LEU A 68 -1.50 -6.77 18.86
C LEU A 68 -1.30 -7.06 17.38
N THR A 69 -2.32 -6.88 16.54
CA THR A 69 -2.28 -7.44 15.18
C THR A 69 -2.46 -6.36 14.12
N GLY A 70 -1.60 -6.40 13.10
CA GLY A 70 -1.71 -5.61 11.89
C GLY A 70 -1.88 -6.50 10.65
N PHE A 71 -2.51 -5.95 9.61
CA PHE A 71 -2.56 -6.56 8.29
C PHE A 71 -2.28 -5.49 7.23
N ILE A 72 -1.44 -5.78 6.25
CA ILE A 72 -1.13 -4.88 5.12
C ILE A 72 -2.02 -5.30 3.94
N PRO A 73 -3.18 -4.65 3.72
CA PRO A 73 -4.07 -5.05 2.63
C PRO A 73 -3.56 -4.58 1.27
N TRP A 74 -3.03 -3.36 1.16
CA TRP A 74 -2.62 -2.76 -0.11
C TRP A 74 -1.19 -2.24 -0.04
N LEU A 75 -0.40 -2.62 -1.05
CA LEU A 75 0.91 -2.07 -1.37
C LEU A 75 0.95 -1.92 -2.89
N GLU A 76 1.15 -0.70 -3.39
CA GLU A 76 1.26 -0.47 -4.82
C GLU A 76 2.30 0.62 -5.12
N VAL A 77 2.98 0.44 -6.25
CA VAL A 77 3.89 1.42 -6.85
C VAL A 77 3.51 1.52 -8.32
N LEU A 78 3.36 2.74 -8.81
CA LEU A 78 3.02 2.99 -10.21
C LEU A 78 4.00 2.27 -11.15
N PRO A 79 3.54 1.66 -12.25
CA PRO A 79 4.37 0.82 -13.12
C PRO A 79 5.72 1.45 -13.54
N GLU A 80 5.71 2.73 -13.89
CA GLU A 80 6.90 3.49 -14.31
C GLU A 80 7.91 3.77 -13.17
N TYR A 81 7.49 3.57 -11.91
CA TYR A 81 8.31 3.72 -10.69
C TYR A 81 8.72 2.36 -10.08
N GLN A 82 8.31 1.24 -10.66
CA GLN A 82 8.66 -0.10 -10.17
C GLN A 82 10.14 -0.45 -10.43
N GLY A 83 10.67 -1.43 -9.69
CA GLY A 83 12.07 -1.86 -9.80
C GLY A 83 13.10 -0.93 -9.14
N GLN A 84 12.67 0.22 -8.61
CA GLN A 84 13.54 1.24 -8.01
C GLN A 84 13.67 1.13 -6.47
N GLY A 85 13.11 0.09 -5.87
CA GLY A 85 13.15 -0.13 -4.41
C GLY A 85 12.06 0.58 -3.60
N ILE A 86 11.20 1.40 -4.22
CA ILE A 86 10.14 2.17 -3.55
C ILE A 86 9.21 1.28 -2.72
N GLY A 87 8.71 0.18 -3.29
CA GLY A 87 7.83 -0.74 -2.56
C GLY A 87 8.50 -1.31 -1.30
N ARG A 88 9.81 -1.62 -1.38
CA ARG A 88 10.57 -2.15 -0.25
C ARG A 88 10.64 -1.12 0.89
N GLU A 89 10.89 0.14 0.53
CA GLU A 89 10.97 1.23 1.49
C GLU A 89 9.59 1.55 2.10
N LEU A 90 8.51 1.49 1.31
CA LEU A 90 7.15 1.59 1.82
C LEU A 90 6.85 0.52 2.88
N VAL A 91 7.13 -0.76 2.59
CA VAL A 91 6.92 -1.85 3.56
C VAL A 91 7.79 -1.66 4.79
N ARG A 92 9.07 -1.31 4.62
CA ARG A 92 9.98 -1.06 5.76
C ARG A 92 9.43 0.03 6.69
N ARG A 93 8.92 1.13 6.12
CA ARG A 93 8.37 2.25 6.89
C ARG A 93 7.08 1.89 7.62
N VAL A 94 6.14 1.22 6.94
CA VAL A 94 4.88 0.84 7.60
C VAL A 94 5.08 -0.21 8.70
N LEU A 95 6.08 -1.10 8.55
CA LEU A 95 6.46 -2.04 9.62
C LEU A 95 7.12 -1.32 10.80
N ALA A 96 7.93 -0.29 10.55
CA ALA A 96 8.53 0.53 11.62
C ALA A 96 7.45 1.23 12.48
N GLU A 97 6.36 1.70 11.85
CA GLU A 97 5.19 2.27 12.54
C GLU A 97 4.40 1.26 13.41
N ALA A 98 4.72 -0.03 13.27
CA ALA A 98 4.03 -1.15 13.90
C ALA A 98 4.96 -2.05 14.72
N GLU A 99 6.17 -1.59 15.07
CA GLU A 99 7.16 -2.35 15.85
C GLU A 99 6.63 -2.82 17.22
N HIS A 100 5.64 -2.12 17.77
CA HIS A 100 4.99 -2.47 19.04
C HIS A 100 3.90 -3.54 18.91
N LEU A 101 3.47 -3.88 17.69
CA LEU A 101 2.49 -4.93 17.45
C LEU A 101 3.14 -6.31 17.57
N TYR A 102 2.36 -7.28 18.05
CA TYR A 102 2.79 -8.67 18.13
C TYR A 102 2.98 -9.30 16.74
N SER A 103 2.10 -9.00 15.78
CA SER A 103 2.20 -9.52 14.42
C SER A 103 1.71 -8.54 13.36
N VAL A 104 2.32 -8.63 12.18
CA VAL A 104 1.86 -7.96 10.96
C VAL A 104 1.89 -8.96 9.82
N ASP A 105 0.72 -9.21 9.23
CA ASP A 105 0.55 -10.20 8.18
C ASP A 105 0.16 -9.56 6.83
N LEU A 106 0.41 -10.27 5.73
CA LEU A 106 -0.11 -9.94 4.41
C LEU A 106 -0.31 -11.20 3.56
N THR A 107 -1.12 -11.08 2.52
CA THR A 107 -1.26 -12.10 1.49
C THR A 107 -0.61 -11.63 0.20
N CYS A 108 0.13 -12.51 -0.48
CA CYS A 108 0.73 -12.22 -1.77
C CYS A 108 0.71 -13.44 -2.69
N ASP A 109 0.84 -13.22 -3.99
CA ASP A 109 1.02 -14.30 -4.96
C ASP A 109 2.40 -14.94 -4.81
N GLU A 110 2.52 -16.23 -5.14
CA GLU A 110 3.77 -17.00 -4.99
C GLU A 110 5.03 -16.30 -5.55
N PRO A 111 5.00 -15.62 -6.72
CA PRO A 111 6.18 -14.91 -7.24
C PRO A 111 6.71 -13.79 -6.34
N LEU A 112 5.85 -13.22 -5.47
CA LEU A 112 6.22 -12.14 -4.55
C LEU A 112 6.75 -12.66 -3.21
N ARG A 113 6.70 -13.97 -2.94
CA ARG A 113 7.16 -14.55 -1.68
C ARG A 113 8.61 -14.16 -1.35
N ALA A 114 9.53 -14.36 -2.28
CA ALA A 114 10.95 -14.05 -2.08
C ALA A 114 11.22 -12.54 -1.88
N TYR A 115 10.31 -11.68 -2.37
CA TYR A 115 10.37 -10.25 -2.13
C TYR A 115 10.08 -9.91 -0.66
N TYR A 116 9.05 -10.51 -0.06
CA TYR A 116 8.69 -10.30 1.35
C TYR A 116 9.60 -11.06 2.33
N GLU A 117 10.14 -12.21 1.97
CA GLU A 117 11.15 -12.91 2.80
C GLU A 117 12.42 -12.05 2.98
N LYS A 118 12.83 -11.32 1.94
CA LYS A 118 13.95 -10.34 2.02
C LYS A 118 13.64 -9.13 2.92
N LEU A 119 12.38 -8.93 3.29
CA LEU A 119 11.92 -7.91 4.23
C LEU A 119 11.77 -8.45 5.66
N GLY A 120 12.16 -9.71 5.90
CA GLY A 120 12.09 -10.35 7.23
C GLY A 120 10.76 -11.02 7.54
N MET A 121 9.84 -11.11 6.58
CA MET A 121 8.55 -11.76 6.77
C MET A 121 8.65 -13.28 6.61
N LEU A 122 7.82 -14.01 7.35
CA LEU A 122 7.73 -15.48 7.27
C LEU A 122 6.57 -15.91 6.36
N PRO A 123 6.72 -17.00 5.58
CA PRO A 123 5.66 -17.47 4.70
C PRO A 123 4.51 -18.12 5.49
N LEU A 124 3.28 -17.68 5.20
CA LEU A 124 2.04 -18.23 5.75
C LEU A 124 1.06 -18.61 4.63
N ARG A 125 -0.04 -19.31 4.97
CA ARG A 125 -1.11 -19.65 4.02
C ARG A 125 -2.32 -18.74 4.26
N GLY A 126 -2.73 -18.00 3.23
CA GLY A 126 -3.88 -17.10 3.28
C GLY A 126 -5.17 -17.73 2.75
N MET A 127 -6.31 -17.26 3.27
CA MET A 127 -7.65 -17.55 2.76
C MET A 127 -8.41 -16.23 2.63
N ALA A 128 -9.29 -16.09 1.63
CA ALA A 128 -10.01 -14.85 1.41
C ALA A 128 -11.45 -15.08 0.94
N VAL A 129 -12.34 -14.15 1.31
CA VAL A 129 -13.65 -13.95 0.69
C VAL A 129 -13.59 -12.62 -0.06
N ARG A 130 -13.90 -12.63 -1.36
CA ARG A 130 -13.86 -11.45 -2.22
C ARG A 130 -15.24 -11.21 -2.84
N ARG A 131 -15.69 -9.96 -2.79
CA ARG A 131 -16.97 -9.51 -3.37
C ARG A 131 -16.68 -8.47 -4.45
N TRP A 132 -16.19 -8.92 -5.60
CA TRP A 132 -15.79 -8.06 -6.72
C TRP A 132 -16.89 -7.11 -7.18
N GLN A 133 -18.16 -7.55 -7.07
CA GLN A 133 -19.33 -6.75 -7.41
C GLN A 133 -19.43 -5.44 -6.61
N VAL A 134 -18.87 -5.35 -5.40
CA VAL A 134 -18.92 -4.13 -4.58
C VAL A 134 -18.14 -2.99 -5.26
N LEU A 135 -17.09 -3.31 -6.01
CA LEU A 135 -16.29 -2.33 -6.75
C LEU A 135 -16.83 -2.07 -8.16
N ALA A 136 -17.73 -2.92 -8.67
CA ALA A 136 -18.28 -2.80 -10.03
C ALA A 136 -19.57 -1.96 -10.10
N SER A 137 -20.14 -1.54 -8.96
CA SER A 137 -21.48 -0.95 -8.90
C SER A 137 -21.60 0.51 -9.37
N ASP A 138 -20.47 1.22 -9.57
CA ASP A 138 -20.45 2.67 -9.80
C ASP A 138 -19.63 3.09 -11.04
N HIS A 139 -19.71 2.30 -12.12
CA HIS A 139 -19.17 2.67 -13.44
C HIS A 139 -20.30 2.86 -14.47
#